data_AF-A0A0N5CRE8-F1
#
_entry.id   AF-A0A0N5CRE8-F1
#
_cell.length_a   1.000
_cell.length_b   1.000
_cell.length_c   1.000
_cell.angle_alpha   90.00
_cell.angle_beta   90.00
_cell.angle_gamma   90.00
#
_symmetry.space_group_name_H-M   'P 1'
#
loop_
_entity.id
_entity.type
_entity.pdbx_description
1 polymer ?
#
loop_
_entity_poly.entity_id
_entity_poly.type
_entity_poly.pdbx_seq_one_letter_code
_entity_poly.pdbx_strand_id
1 'polypeptide(L)'
;MPPKPSAKEAKKAAKSSKVCGEIKKRKSRRKEFYSAMSIMNSFANDLFERIATDASRLAQYSKRSNISSREIQTAVGLILPDG
;
A
#
# COMPACT_ATOMS: atom_id res chain seq x y z
N MET A 1 -53.84 24.15 19.42
CA MET A 1 -52.53 24.29 20.12
C MET A 1 -51.74 23.01 19.92
N PRO A 2 -50.52 23.03 19.34
CA PRO A 2 -49.70 21.82 19.27
C PRO A 2 -49.05 21.52 20.65
N PRO A 3 -48.99 20.24 21.08
CA PRO A 3 -48.39 19.84 22.34
C PRO A 3 -46.85 19.91 22.29
N LYS A 4 -46.21 20.31 23.39
CA LYS A 4 -44.74 20.37 23.53
C LYS A 4 -44.15 18.97 23.73
N PRO A 5 -43.07 18.58 23.03
CA PRO A 5 -42.41 17.30 23.24
C PRO A 5 -41.60 17.29 24.55
N SER A 6 -41.68 16.16 25.26
CA SER A 6 -41.12 15.96 26.60
C SER A 6 -39.60 15.70 26.59
N ALA A 7 -38.93 16.11 27.68
CA ALA A 7 -37.47 16.07 27.88
C ALA A 7 -36.80 14.68 27.79
N LYS A 8 -37.56 13.60 27.54
CA LYS A 8 -37.05 12.24 27.37
C LYS A 8 -36.31 12.04 26.02
N GLU A 9 -36.49 12.96 25.08
CA GLU A 9 -35.97 12.84 23.71
C GLU A 9 -34.57 13.48 23.52
N ALA A 10 -34.13 14.33 24.44
CA ALA A 10 -32.83 15.01 24.34
C ALA A 10 -31.62 14.08 24.62
N LYS A 11 -31.79 13.01 25.41
CA LYS A 11 -30.67 12.12 25.78
C LYS A 11 -30.39 11.00 24.77
N LYS A 12 -31.30 10.74 23.83
CA LYS A 12 -31.08 9.79 22.71
C LYS A 12 -30.35 10.44 21.52
N ALA A 13 -30.23 11.76 21.50
CA ALA A 13 -29.47 12.49 20.48
C ALA A 13 -27.96 12.61 20.80
N ALA A 14 -27.58 12.63 22.07
CA ALA A 14 -26.16 12.73 22.46
C ALA A 14 -25.35 11.44 22.25
N LYS A 15 -26.00 10.27 22.14
CA LYS A 15 -25.33 8.99 21.88
C LYS A 15 -25.17 8.68 20.38
N SER A 16 -25.85 9.43 19.50
CA SER A 16 -25.78 9.26 18.04
C SER A 16 -24.63 10.06 17.42
N SER A 17 -24.22 11.17 18.06
CA SER A 17 -23.16 12.05 17.56
C SER A 17 -21.72 11.49 17.74
N LYS A 18 -21.50 10.51 18.61
CA LYS A 18 -20.16 9.90 18.79
C LYS A 18 -19.81 8.84 17.74
N VAL A 19 -20.82 8.09 17.27
CA VAL A 19 -20.64 7.00 16.29
C VAL A 19 -20.36 7.52 14.87
N CYS A 20 -20.83 8.72 14.51
CA CYS A 20 -20.59 9.31 13.19
C CYS A 20 -19.13 9.78 12.98
N GLY A 21 -18.48 10.32 14.03
CA GLY A 21 -17.07 10.74 13.96
C GLY A 21 -16.08 9.57 13.82
N GLU A 22 -16.38 8.43 14.45
CA GLU A 22 -15.55 7.23 14.38
C GLU A 22 -15.60 6.53 13.02
N ILE A 23 -16.74 6.56 12.31
CA ILE A 23 -16.88 5.97 10.97
C ILE A 23 -16.05 6.76 9.94
N LYS A 24 -16.03 8.10 10.03
CA LYS A 24 -15.21 8.95 9.13
C LYS A 24 -13.71 8.80 9.42
N LYS A 25 -13.30 8.70 10.70
CA LYS A 25 -11.91 8.35 11.08
C LYS A 25 -11.51 6.94 10.63
N ARG A 26 -12.40 5.95 10.73
CA ARG A 26 -12.17 4.58 10.22
C ARG A 26 -12.01 4.54 8.69
N LYS A 27 -12.77 5.35 7.95
CA LYS A 27 -12.62 5.48 6.49
C LYS A 27 -11.32 6.19 6.10
N SER A 28 -10.87 7.22 6.84
CA SER A 28 -9.60 7.89 6.59
C SER A 28 -8.39 6.99 6.84
N ARG A 29 -8.36 6.29 7.99
CA ARG A 29 -7.29 5.32 8.28
C ARG A 29 -7.18 4.20 7.26
N ARG A 30 -8.31 3.71 6.72
CA ARG A 30 -8.28 2.70 5.65
C ARG A 30 -7.65 3.21 4.35
N LYS A 31 -7.80 4.50 4.03
CA LYS A 31 -7.18 5.09 2.84
C LYS A 31 -5.67 5.26 2.99
N GLU A 32 -5.20 5.64 4.17
CA GLU A 32 -3.76 5.76 4.47
C GLU A 32 -3.04 4.40 4.33
N PHE A 33 -3.61 3.33 4.90
CA PHE A 33 -3.08 1.97 4.73
C PHE A 33 -3.15 1.47 3.29
N TYR A 34 -4.21 1.79 2.54
CA TYR A 34 -4.33 1.42 1.13
C TYR A 34 -3.28 2.12 0.25
N SER A 35 -3.01 3.40 0.50
CA SER A 35 -1.94 4.13 -0.20
C SER A 35 -0.57 3.56 0.13
N ALA A 36 -0.27 3.27 1.41
CA ALA A 36 0.97 2.61 1.80
C ALA A 36 1.12 1.24 1.13
N MET A 37 0.05 0.45 1.07
CA MET A 37 0.04 -0.86 0.40
C MET A 37 0.27 -0.74 -1.12
N SER A 38 -0.31 0.29 -1.74
CA SER A 38 -0.08 0.57 -3.17
C SER A 38 1.37 0.98 -3.44
N ILE A 39 1.96 1.83 -2.59
CA ILE A 39 3.36 2.27 -2.71
C ILE A 39 4.29 1.06 -2.61
N MET A 40 4.07 0.19 -1.61
CA MET A 40 4.84 -1.04 -1.44
C MET A 40 4.72 -1.98 -2.64
N ASN A 41 3.52 -2.11 -3.21
CA ASN A 41 3.30 -2.94 -4.39
C ASN A 41 4.04 -2.37 -5.62
N SER A 42 3.94 -1.07 -5.86
CA SER A 42 4.68 -0.41 -6.94
C SER A 42 6.19 -0.53 -6.76
N PHE A 43 6.70 -0.38 -5.52
CA PHE A 43 8.11 -0.56 -5.21
C PHE A 43 8.61 -1.98 -5.53
N ALA A 44 7.86 -3.01 -5.15
CA ALA A 44 8.21 -4.38 -5.47
C ALA A 44 8.25 -4.64 -7.00
N ASN A 45 7.28 -4.07 -7.74
CA ASN A 45 7.24 -4.21 -9.20
C ASN A 45 8.40 -3.46 -9.88
N ASP A 46 8.72 -2.24 -9.45
CA ASP A 46 9.84 -1.45 -9.98
C ASP A 46 11.19 -2.17 -9.78
N LEU A 47 11.40 -2.72 -8.58
CA LEU A 47 12.59 -3.54 -8.30
C LEU A 47 12.63 -4.79 -9.17
N PHE A 48 11.51 -5.50 -9.30
CA PHE A 48 11.44 -6.71 -10.10
C PHE A 48 11.72 -6.44 -11.59
N GLU A 49 11.10 -5.41 -12.17
CA GLU A 49 11.32 -5.02 -13.57
C GLU A 49 12.78 -4.65 -13.82
N ARG A 50 13.40 -3.94 -12.87
CA ARG A 50 14.80 -3.53 -12.99
C ARG A 50 15.76 -4.72 -12.90
N ILE A 51 15.55 -5.63 -11.93
CA ILE A 51 16.32 -6.87 -11.81
C ILE A 51 16.15 -7.74 -13.06
N ALA A 52 14.91 -7.92 -13.55
CA ALA A 52 14.63 -8.74 -14.72
C ALA A 52 15.30 -8.18 -15.98
N THR A 53 15.26 -6.86 -16.16
CA THR A 53 15.90 -6.17 -17.29
C THR A 53 17.41 -6.34 -17.26
N ASP A 54 18.05 -6.10 -16.11
CA ASP A 54 19.50 -6.22 -15.99
C ASP A 54 19.96 -7.68 -16.09
N ALA A 55 19.24 -8.62 -15.45
CA ALA A 55 19.55 -10.05 -15.57
C ALA A 55 19.41 -10.56 -17.01
N SER A 56 18.40 -10.08 -17.75
CA SER A 56 18.24 -10.40 -19.18
C SER A 56 19.41 -9.87 -20.01
N ARG A 57 19.84 -8.62 -19.77
CA ARG A 57 21.02 -8.04 -20.44
C ARG A 57 22.30 -8.81 -20.10
N LEU A 58 22.48 -9.20 -18.84
CA LEU A 58 23.62 -10.01 -18.42
C LEU A 58 23.66 -11.37 -19.10
N ALA A 59 22.51 -12.04 -19.23
CA ALA A 59 22.41 -13.31 -19.96
C ALA A 59 22.79 -13.13 -21.44
N GLN A 60 22.34 -12.04 -22.07
CA GLN A 60 22.72 -11.69 -23.45
C GLN A 60 24.23 -11.43 -23.58
N TYR A 61 24.82 -10.67 -22.65
CA TYR A 61 26.28 -10.43 -22.63
C TYR A 61 27.08 -11.72 -22.45
N SER A 62 26.59 -12.64 -21.62
CA SER A 62 27.20 -13.94 -21.43
C SER A 62 26.93 -14.93 -22.58
N LYS A 63 26.19 -14.52 -23.62
CA LYS A 63 25.75 -15.38 -24.75
C LYS A 63 25.00 -16.64 -24.27
N ARG A 64 24.28 -16.52 -23.16
CA ARG A 64 23.45 -17.60 -22.61
C ARG A 64 21.99 -17.33 -22.95
N SER A 65 21.27 -18.39 -23.32
CA SER A 65 19.83 -18.35 -23.57
C SER A 65 18.99 -18.45 -22.29
N ASN A 66 19.61 -18.82 -21.17
CA ASN A 66 18.95 -18.99 -19.87
C ASN A 66 19.47 -17.96 -18.89
N ILE A 67 18.56 -17.36 -18.12
CA ILE A 67 18.89 -16.52 -16.97
C ILE A 67 19.07 -17.45 -15.76
N SER A 68 20.27 -17.49 -15.18
CA SER A 68 20.59 -18.29 -14.00
C SER A 68 20.64 -17.42 -12.73
N SER A 69 20.81 -18.04 -11.56
CA SER A 69 20.97 -17.32 -10.30
C SER A 69 22.16 -16.34 -10.30
N ARG A 70 23.19 -16.58 -11.13
CA ARG A 70 24.35 -15.71 -11.26
C ARG A 70 23.99 -14.36 -11.85
N GLU A 71 23.19 -14.33 -12.91
CA GLU A 71 22.74 -13.09 -13.54
C GLU A 71 21.83 -12.31 -12.59
N ILE A 72 20.95 -13.02 -11.85
CA ILE A 72 20.11 -12.41 -10.83
C ILE A 72 20.94 -11.82 -9.69
N GLN A 73 21.90 -12.55 -9.12
CA GLN A 73 22.78 -12.05 -8.05
C GLN A 73 23.58 -10.83 -8.49
N THR A 74 24.09 -10.85 -9.72
CA THR A 74 24.86 -9.72 -10.25
C THR A 74 23.94 -8.51 -10.50
N ALA A 75 22.75 -8.70 -11.06
CA ALA A 75 21.76 -7.64 -11.23
C ALA A 75 21.34 -7.02 -9.88
N VAL A 76 21.13 -7.84 -8.85
CA VAL A 76 20.84 -7.38 -7.48
C VAL A 76 21.98 -6.52 -6.93
N GLY A 77 23.24 -6.95 -7.10
CA GLY A 77 24.42 -6.17 -6.68
C GLY A 77 24.62 -4.86 -7.46
N LEU A 78 24.09 -4.74 -8.67
CA LEU A 78 24.12 -3.47 -9.42
C LEU A 78 23.06 -2.48 -8.93
N ILE A 79 21.96 -2.97 -8.35
CA ILE A 79 20.80 -2.16 -7.97
C ILE A 79 20.86 -1.76 -6.49
N LEU A 80 21.36 -2.64 -5.63
CA LEU A 80 21.44 -2.41 -4.18
C LEU A 80 22.86 -1.99 -3.81
N PRO A 81 23.03 -0.92 -3.01
CA PRO A 81 24.34 -0.55 -2.50
C PRO A 81 24.86 -1.65 -1.57
N ASP A 82 26.14 -1.97 -1.70
CA ASP A 82 26.85 -2.76 -0.70
C ASP A 82 26.87 -1.96 0.61
N GLY A 83 26.31 -2.56 1.68
CA GLY A 83 26.14 -1.91 2.99
C GLY A 83 27.44 -1.67 3.73
#